data_AF-A0A5C4JJ36-F1
#
_entry.id   AF-A0A5C4JJ36-F1
#
_cell.length_a   1.000
_cell.length_b   1.000
_cell.length_c   1.000
_cell.angle_alpha   90.00
_cell.angle_beta   90.00
_cell.angle_gamma   90.00
#
_symmetry.space_group_name_H-M   'P 1'
#
loop_
_entity.id
_entity.type
_entity.pdbx_description
1 polymer ?
#
loop_
_entity_poly.entity_id
_entity_poly.type
_entity_poly.pdbx_seq_one_letter_code
_entity_poly.pdbx_strand_id
1 'polypeptide(L)'
;MEPRINLMTNEFGAKFSKRFAAAGLMIHQSTLPRSTQELVSLRTSQINGCGFCVDLHTKEAAAVGETAVRINLVAAWRESSVFTDAERAALALAEEGTRLADAHHGVSDETWAEVREHYDDNQIAALVSLIALVNAANRTGVITRMKGGSYEPGMFDAVAS
;
A
#
# COMPACT_ATOMS: atom_id res chain seq x y z
N MET A 1 -11.67 19.44 -11.42
CA MET A 1 -10.50 19.97 -10.68
C MET A 1 -9.34 19.09 -11.09
N GLU A 2 -8.45 19.66 -11.89
CA GLU A 2 -7.34 18.96 -12.53
C GLU A 2 -6.21 18.64 -11.54
N PRO A 3 -5.35 17.64 -11.83
CA PRO A 3 -4.09 17.45 -11.12
C PRO A 3 -3.26 18.75 -11.13
N ARG A 4 -2.50 18.99 -10.06
CA ARG A 4 -1.60 20.17 -9.97
C ARG A 4 -0.45 20.09 -10.97
N ILE A 5 0.01 18.87 -11.27
CA ILE A 5 1.04 18.57 -12.27
C ILE A 5 0.84 17.13 -12.75
N ASN A 6 1.07 16.89 -14.04
CA ASN A 6 1.19 15.53 -14.55
C ASN A 6 2.66 15.12 -14.54
N LEU A 7 3.04 14.25 -13.61
CA LEU A 7 4.43 13.78 -13.49
C LEU A 7 4.85 12.91 -14.68
N MET A 8 3.90 12.28 -15.39
CA MET A 8 4.21 11.41 -16.53
C MET A 8 4.57 12.19 -17.79
N THR A 9 4.11 13.45 -17.93
CA THR A 9 4.49 14.32 -19.06
C THR A 9 5.69 15.21 -18.77
N ASN A 10 6.19 15.22 -17.52
CA ASN A 10 7.40 15.93 -17.12
C ASN A 10 8.62 14.99 -17.24
N GLU A 11 9.72 15.45 -17.84
CA GLU A 11 10.90 14.59 -18.06
C GLU A 11 11.49 13.99 -16.77
N PHE A 12 11.65 14.82 -15.73
CA PHE A 12 12.16 14.36 -14.44
C PHE A 12 11.14 13.45 -13.74
N GLY A 13 9.87 13.85 -13.73
CA GLY A 13 8.78 13.09 -13.16
C GLY A 13 8.68 11.69 -13.77
N ALA A 14 8.71 11.57 -15.09
CA ALA A 14 8.64 10.28 -15.79
C ALA A 14 9.84 9.37 -15.44
N LYS A 15 11.05 9.93 -15.42
CA LYS A 15 12.28 9.22 -15.02
C LYS A 15 12.25 8.75 -13.56
N PHE A 16 11.64 9.54 -12.67
CA PHE A 16 11.45 9.15 -11.27
C PHE A 16 10.37 8.06 -11.15
N SER A 17 9.21 8.26 -11.77
CA SER A 17 8.09 7.31 -11.77
C SER A 17 8.50 5.93 -12.29
N LYS A 18 9.34 5.85 -13.34
CA LYS A 18 9.85 4.55 -13.82
C LYS A 18 10.64 3.79 -12.75
N ARG A 19 11.53 4.48 -12.04
CA ARG A 19 12.34 3.85 -10.96
C ARG A 19 11.48 3.50 -9.75
N PHE A 20 10.52 4.35 -9.43
CA PHE A 20 9.55 4.11 -8.37
C PHE A 20 8.69 2.87 -8.66
N ALA A 21 8.20 2.73 -9.90
CA ALA A 21 7.47 1.55 -10.36
C ALA A 21 8.33 0.28 -10.32
N ALA A 22 9.61 0.35 -10.71
CA ALA A 22 10.53 -0.77 -10.61
C ALA A 22 10.74 -1.26 -9.16
N ALA A 23 10.81 -0.33 -8.19
CA ALA A 23 10.84 -0.69 -6.77
C ALA A 23 9.56 -1.41 -6.33
N GLY A 24 8.39 -0.94 -6.79
CA GLY A 24 7.10 -1.61 -6.56
C GLY A 24 7.05 -3.01 -7.16
N LEU A 25 7.54 -3.18 -8.40
CA LEU A 25 7.57 -4.47 -9.07
C LEU A 25 8.41 -5.51 -8.31
N MET A 26 9.56 -5.10 -7.76
CA MET A 26 10.40 -5.98 -6.93
C MET A 26 9.63 -6.49 -5.70
N ILE A 27 8.82 -5.64 -5.07
CA ILE A 27 7.98 -6.02 -3.93
C ILE A 27 6.86 -6.96 -4.40
N HIS A 28 6.23 -6.68 -5.53
CA HIS A 28 5.17 -7.52 -6.11
C HIS A 28 5.65 -8.94 -6.41
N GLN A 29 6.91 -9.08 -6.82
CA GLN A 29 7.55 -10.36 -7.13
C GLN A 29 8.14 -11.08 -5.89
N SER A 30 8.01 -10.51 -4.70
CA SER A 30 8.48 -11.12 -3.46
C SER A 30 7.61 -12.32 -3.03
N THR A 31 8.06 -13.03 -2.00
CA THR A 31 7.32 -14.14 -1.37
C THR A 31 6.23 -13.65 -0.39
N LEU A 32 6.05 -12.34 -0.21
CA LEU A 32 4.96 -11.80 0.60
C LEU A 32 3.61 -12.03 -0.11
N PRO A 33 2.59 -12.62 0.54
CA PRO A 33 1.33 -12.93 -0.14
C PRO A 33 0.68 -11.72 -0.80
N ARG A 34 0.25 -11.87 -2.06
CA ARG A 34 -0.30 -10.76 -2.87
C ARG A 34 -1.53 -10.11 -2.21
N SER A 35 -2.37 -10.92 -1.58
CA SER A 35 -3.51 -10.45 -0.78
C SER A 35 -3.06 -9.51 0.37
N THR A 36 -2.05 -9.91 1.15
CA THR A 36 -1.49 -9.06 2.21
C THR A 36 -0.92 -7.76 1.66
N GLN A 37 -0.23 -7.81 0.51
CA GLN A 37 0.30 -6.60 -0.14
C GLN A 37 -0.81 -5.59 -0.43
N GLU A 38 -1.91 -6.02 -1.04
CA GLU A 38 -3.00 -5.10 -1.41
C GLU A 38 -3.79 -4.62 -0.18
N LEU A 39 -4.03 -5.47 0.83
CA LEU A 39 -4.70 -5.05 2.06
C LEU A 39 -3.89 -4.01 2.85
N VAL A 40 -2.58 -4.21 2.99
CA VAL A 40 -1.66 -3.25 3.63
C VAL A 40 -1.64 -1.93 2.85
N SER A 41 -1.56 -2.02 1.52
CA SER A 41 -1.51 -0.84 0.66
C SER A 41 -2.81 -0.04 0.68
N LEU A 42 -3.96 -0.73 0.66
CA LEU A 42 -5.28 -0.13 0.81
C LEU A 42 -5.42 0.55 2.18
N ARG A 43 -5.04 -0.13 3.27
CA ARG A 43 -5.16 0.43 4.62
C ARG A 43 -4.28 1.66 4.80
N THR A 44 -3.03 1.59 4.35
CA THR A 44 -2.08 2.72 4.36
C THR A 44 -2.66 3.91 3.58
N SER A 45 -3.25 3.65 2.41
CA SER A 45 -3.84 4.68 1.55
C SER A 45 -5.09 5.33 2.17
N GLN A 46 -5.91 4.55 2.90
CA GLN A 46 -7.06 5.07 3.65
C GLN A 46 -6.61 6.01 4.77
N ILE A 47 -5.58 5.65 5.53
CA ILE A 47 -5.03 6.49 6.62
C ILE A 47 -4.48 7.81 6.05
N ASN A 48 -3.74 7.74 4.94
CA ASN A 48 -3.16 8.91 4.30
C ASN A 48 -4.15 9.74 3.45
N GLY A 49 -5.39 9.28 3.26
CA GLY A 49 -6.40 9.98 2.47
C GLY A 49 -6.07 10.09 0.97
N CYS A 50 -5.27 9.18 0.41
CA CYS A 50 -4.95 9.18 -1.03
C CYS A 50 -6.09 8.54 -1.83
N GLY A 51 -7.04 9.35 -2.33
CA GLY A 51 -8.19 8.85 -3.09
C GLY A 51 -7.83 8.02 -4.34
N PHE A 52 -6.80 8.43 -5.09
CA PHE A 52 -6.31 7.63 -6.23
C PHE A 52 -5.74 6.28 -5.80
N CYS A 53 -4.96 6.27 -4.71
CA CYS A 53 -4.33 5.05 -4.22
C CYS A 53 -5.36 4.08 -3.62
N VAL A 54 -6.42 4.60 -2.96
CA VAL A 54 -7.55 3.79 -2.49
C VAL A 54 -8.27 3.14 -3.67
N ASP A 55 -8.55 3.89 -4.75
CA ASP A 55 -9.15 3.33 -5.97
C ASP A 55 -8.27 2.24 -6.59
N LEU A 56 -6.96 2.50 -6.68
CA LEU A 56 -5.96 1.56 -7.18
C LEU A 56 -5.95 0.24 -6.40
N HIS A 57 -5.67 0.30 -5.10
CA HIS A 57 -5.51 -0.90 -4.30
C HIS A 57 -6.83 -1.64 -4.07
N THR A 58 -7.97 -0.95 -4.13
CA THR A 58 -9.29 -1.61 -4.13
C THR A 58 -9.48 -2.49 -5.37
N LYS A 59 -9.17 -1.95 -6.54
CA LYS A 59 -9.35 -2.65 -7.82
C LYS A 59 -8.30 -3.74 -8.04
N GLU A 60 -7.05 -3.49 -7.64
CA GLU A 60 -5.99 -4.50 -7.65
C GLU A 60 -6.29 -5.65 -6.67
N ALA A 61 -6.76 -5.35 -5.45
CA ALA A 61 -7.20 -6.38 -4.50
C ALA A 61 -8.29 -7.27 -5.13
N ALA A 62 -9.33 -6.66 -5.71
CA ALA A 62 -10.40 -7.39 -6.37
C ALA A 62 -9.88 -8.24 -7.55
N ALA A 63 -8.94 -7.71 -8.34
CA ALA A 63 -8.33 -8.42 -9.47
C ALA A 63 -7.53 -9.66 -9.04
N VAL A 64 -6.94 -9.66 -7.84
CA VAL A 64 -6.22 -10.82 -7.27
C VAL A 64 -7.12 -11.75 -6.45
N GLY A 65 -8.44 -11.55 -6.50
CA GLY A 65 -9.44 -12.46 -5.90
C GLY A 65 -9.89 -12.10 -4.50
N GLU A 66 -9.57 -10.90 -3.99
CA GLU A 66 -10.11 -10.46 -2.70
C GLU A 66 -11.62 -10.27 -2.72
N THR A 67 -12.25 -10.57 -1.59
CA THR A 67 -13.70 -10.42 -1.46
C THR A 67 -14.07 -8.97 -1.18
N ALA A 68 -15.23 -8.55 -1.68
CA ALA A 68 -15.79 -7.23 -1.34
C ALA A 68 -15.93 -7.03 0.18
N VAL A 69 -16.22 -8.10 0.94
CA VAL A 69 -16.31 -8.02 2.41
C VAL A 69 -14.97 -7.63 3.02
N ARG A 70 -13.88 -8.31 2.66
CA ARG A 70 -12.54 -8.02 3.19
C ARG A 70 -12.04 -6.64 2.77
N ILE A 71 -12.23 -6.27 1.50
CA ILE A 71 -11.88 -4.93 0.97
C ILE A 71 -12.59 -3.81 1.77
N ASN A 72 -13.88 -3.97 2.05
CA ASN A 72 -14.64 -2.96 2.80
C ASN A 72 -14.29 -2.97 4.30
N LEU A 73 -14.01 -4.13 4.89
CA LEU A 73 -13.74 -4.26 6.32
C LEU A 73 -12.29 -3.97 6.71
N VAL A 74 -11.35 -3.85 5.78
CA VAL A 74 -9.93 -3.58 6.12
C VAL A 74 -9.77 -2.28 6.91
N ALA A 75 -10.65 -1.29 6.70
CA ALA A 75 -10.62 -0.04 7.46
C ALA A 75 -10.94 -0.22 8.96
N ALA A 76 -11.61 -1.31 9.32
CA ALA A 76 -12.07 -1.66 10.65
C ALA A 76 -11.58 -3.06 11.08
N TRP A 77 -10.41 -3.48 10.57
CA TRP A 77 -9.91 -4.85 10.66
C TRP A 77 -9.78 -5.41 12.08
N ARG A 78 -9.52 -4.56 13.09
CA ARG A 78 -9.37 -4.98 14.50
C ARG A 78 -10.65 -5.61 15.06
N GLU A 79 -11.80 -5.13 14.60
CA GLU A 79 -13.14 -5.55 15.01
C GLU A 79 -13.76 -6.49 13.96
N SER A 80 -12.93 -7.29 13.28
CA SER A 80 -13.37 -8.18 12.20
C SER A 80 -12.76 -9.56 12.31
N SER A 81 -13.54 -10.58 11.98
CA SER A 81 -13.14 -12.00 12.01
C SER A 81 -12.61 -12.52 10.67
N VAL A 82 -12.58 -11.68 9.63
CA VAL A 82 -12.29 -12.13 8.25
C VAL A 82 -10.80 -12.05 7.90
N PHE A 83 -9.95 -11.60 8.83
CA PHE A 83 -8.49 -11.46 8.64
C PHE A 83 -7.75 -12.48 9.50
N THR A 84 -6.73 -13.11 8.92
CA THR A 84 -5.85 -14.06 9.62
C THR A 84 -4.90 -13.33 10.58
N ASP A 85 -4.30 -14.04 11.54
CA ASP A 85 -3.36 -13.43 12.50
C ASP A 85 -2.15 -12.80 11.80
N ALA A 86 -1.62 -13.46 10.75
CA ALA A 86 -0.57 -12.90 9.90
C ALA A 86 -0.99 -11.56 9.26
N GLU A 87 -2.19 -11.49 8.69
CA GLU A 87 -2.72 -10.25 8.10
C GLU A 87 -2.94 -9.17 9.16
N ARG A 88 -3.41 -9.53 10.36
CA ARG A 88 -3.59 -8.62 11.48
C ARG A 88 -2.25 -8.03 11.94
N ALA A 89 -1.19 -8.84 12.01
CA ALA A 89 0.16 -8.36 12.30
C ALA A 89 0.68 -7.39 11.21
N ALA A 90 0.48 -7.73 9.94
CA ALA A 90 0.87 -6.87 8.83
C ALA A 90 0.09 -5.54 8.80
N LEU A 91 -1.22 -5.57 9.10
CA LEU A 91 -2.06 -4.39 9.21
C LEU A 91 -1.67 -3.52 10.41
N ALA A 92 -1.35 -4.12 11.57
CA ALA A 92 -0.83 -3.38 12.73
C ALA A 92 0.47 -2.64 12.38
N LEU A 93 1.42 -3.33 11.75
CA LEU A 93 2.67 -2.72 11.28
C LEU A 93 2.41 -1.59 10.28
N ALA A 94 1.46 -1.77 9.36
CA ALA A 94 1.08 -0.74 8.40
C ALA A 94 0.50 0.51 9.08
N GLU A 95 -0.35 0.35 10.10
CA GLU A 95 -0.91 1.49 10.85
C GLU A 95 0.18 2.24 11.61
N GLU A 96 1.00 1.54 12.40
CA GLU A 96 2.06 2.15 13.22
C GLU A 96 3.15 2.80 12.34
N GLY A 97 3.60 2.10 11.28
CA GLY A 97 4.58 2.60 10.34
C GLY A 97 4.10 3.77 9.47
N THR A 98 2.78 3.95 9.34
CA THR A 98 2.19 5.09 8.61
C THR A 98 2.03 6.31 9.51
N ARG A 99 1.65 6.11 10.78
CA ARG A 99 1.28 7.16 11.74
C ARG A 99 2.46 7.73 12.53
N LEU A 100 3.66 7.74 11.94
CA LEU A 100 4.88 8.20 12.62
C LEU A 100 4.78 9.66 13.10
N ALA A 101 4.09 10.52 12.36
CA ALA A 101 4.00 11.95 12.64
C ALA A 101 2.99 12.30 13.75
N ASP A 102 1.97 11.48 13.97
CA ASP A 102 0.87 11.74 14.91
C ASP A 102 0.86 10.80 16.12
N ALA A 103 1.44 9.60 16.00
CA ALA A 103 1.51 8.62 17.09
C ALA A 103 2.75 8.83 17.99
N HIS A 104 3.87 9.30 17.43
CA HIS A 104 5.13 9.61 18.12
C HIS A 104 5.85 8.46 18.87
N HIS A 105 5.38 7.22 18.79
CA HIS A 105 6.04 6.05 19.40
C HIS A 105 6.72 5.10 18.39
N GLY A 106 6.52 5.32 17.08
CA GLY A 106 7.03 4.42 16.05
C GLY A 106 6.32 3.07 16.07
N VAL A 107 7.01 2.04 15.57
CA VAL A 107 6.54 0.65 15.64
C VAL A 107 6.85 0.08 17.03
N SER A 108 5.85 -0.49 17.68
CA SER A 108 5.97 -1.11 19.00
C SER A 108 6.69 -2.46 18.94
N ASP A 109 7.37 -2.83 20.03
CA ASP A 109 8.01 -4.15 20.15
C ASP A 109 6.99 -5.30 20.07
N GLU A 110 5.76 -5.07 20.54
CA GLU A 110 4.64 -6.02 20.45
C GLU A 110 4.26 -6.26 18.98
N THR A 111 3.97 -5.20 18.22
CA THR A 111 3.67 -5.32 16.78
C THR A 111 4.84 -5.96 16.02
N TRP A 112 6.09 -5.64 16.37
CA TRP A 112 7.25 -6.26 15.75
C TRP A 112 7.36 -7.75 16.07
N ALA A 113 7.10 -8.16 17.31
CA ALA A 113 7.10 -9.56 17.71
C ALA A 113 6.04 -10.36 16.95
N GLU A 114 4.81 -9.87 16.86
CA GLU A 114 3.72 -10.51 16.10
C GLU A 114 4.07 -10.70 14.62
N VAL A 115 4.69 -9.69 13.99
CA VAL A 115 5.16 -9.80 12.60
C VAL A 115 6.23 -10.90 12.46
N ARG A 116 7.14 -11.02 13.43
CA ARG A 116 8.20 -12.05 13.46
C ARG A 116 7.66 -13.46 13.65
N GLU A 117 6.49 -13.63 14.25
CA GLU A 117 5.84 -14.95 14.38
C GLU A 117 5.27 -15.47 13.07
N HIS A 118 4.90 -14.58 12.15
CA HIS A 118 4.17 -14.94 10.93
C HIS A 118 4.96 -14.84 9.62
N TYR A 119 6.03 -14.05 9.59
CA TYR A 119 6.76 -13.73 8.36
C TYR A 119 8.27 -14.02 8.49
N ASP A 120 8.86 -14.56 7.43
CA ASP A 120 10.31 -14.71 7.33
C ASP A 120 11.01 -13.37 7.04
N ASP A 121 12.34 -13.34 7.14
CA ASP A 121 13.13 -12.11 6.95
C ASP A 121 12.93 -11.46 5.57
N ASN A 122 12.73 -12.25 4.51
CA ASN A 122 12.51 -11.73 3.16
C ASN A 122 11.10 -11.12 3.03
N GLN A 123 10.09 -11.78 3.61
CA GLN A 123 8.71 -11.28 3.65
C GLN A 123 8.61 -10.01 4.50
N ILE A 124 9.31 -9.94 5.63
CA ILE A 124 9.38 -8.75 6.48
C ILE A 124 10.06 -7.61 5.73
N ALA A 125 11.19 -7.86 5.06
CA ALA A 125 11.86 -6.84 4.25
C ALA A 125 10.93 -6.31 3.13
N ALA A 126 10.18 -7.19 2.47
CA ALA A 126 9.17 -6.80 1.48
C ALA A 126 8.03 -5.99 2.10
N LEU A 127 7.53 -6.38 3.28
CA LEU A 127 6.45 -5.70 3.99
C LEU A 127 6.85 -4.28 4.44
N VAL A 128 8.04 -4.13 5.03
CA VAL A 128 8.59 -2.81 5.40
C VAL A 128 8.76 -1.93 4.17
N SER A 129 9.32 -2.49 3.09
CA SER A 129 9.52 -1.77 1.82
C SER A 129 8.18 -1.35 1.20
N LEU A 130 7.16 -2.21 1.27
CA LEU A 130 5.80 -1.92 0.79
C LEU A 130 5.19 -0.75 1.56
N ILE A 131 5.21 -0.79 2.89
CA ILE A 131 4.63 0.28 3.73
C ILE A 131 5.31 1.61 3.42
N ALA A 132 6.64 1.63 3.29
CA ALA A 132 7.40 2.84 2.95
C ALA A 132 7.05 3.35 1.54
N LEU A 133 7.00 2.46 0.55
CA LEU A 133 6.72 2.82 -0.84
C LEU A 133 5.28 3.34 -1.01
N VAL A 134 4.29 2.68 -0.41
CA VAL A 134 2.88 3.14 -0.43
C VAL A 134 2.75 4.50 0.24
N ASN A 135 3.44 4.73 1.36
CA ASN A 135 3.49 6.03 2.02
C ASN A 135 4.07 7.13 1.11
N ALA A 136 5.09 6.82 0.30
CA ALA A 136 5.64 7.74 -0.69
C ALA A 136 4.69 7.98 -1.87
N ALA A 137 4.01 6.92 -2.34
CA ALA A 137 3.00 7.01 -3.40
C ALA A 137 1.81 7.87 -2.96
N ASN A 138 1.32 7.67 -1.74
CA ASN A 138 0.24 8.46 -1.16
C ASN A 138 0.59 9.94 -1.07
N ARG A 139 1.80 10.27 -0.59
CA ARG A 139 2.31 11.65 -0.56
C ARG A 139 2.32 12.25 -1.96
N THR A 140 2.82 11.51 -2.95
CA THR A 140 2.83 11.96 -4.34
C THR A 140 1.42 12.23 -4.86
N GLY A 141 0.48 11.29 -4.68
CA GLY A 141 -0.90 11.42 -5.13
C GLY A 141 -1.64 12.59 -4.49
N VAL A 142 -1.51 12.77 -3.18
CA VAL A 142 -2.15 13.87 -2.44
C VAL A 142 -1.53 15.22 -2.79
N ILE A 143 -0.19 15.33 -2.81
CA ILE A 143 0.52 16.58 -3.18
C ILE A 143 0.16 17.00 -4.60
N THR A 144 0.02 16.06 -5.54
CA THR A 144 -0.30 16.37 -6.94
C THR A 144 -1.80 16.42 -7.23
N ARG A 145 -2.67 16.16 -6.25
CA ARG A 145 -4.14 16.10 -6.39
C ARG A 145 -4.63 15.05 -7.41
N MET A 146 -4.03 13.87 -7.41
CA MET A 146 -4.59 12.72 -8.14
C MET A 146 -5.89 12.25 -7.47
N LYS A 147 -6.97 12.19 -8.24
CA LYS A 147 -8.29 11.77 -7.76
C LYS A 147 -8.52 10.29 -8.00
N GLY A 148 -9.27 9.65 -7.09
CA GLY A 148 -9.78 8.29 -7.32
C GLY A 148 -10.99 8.30 -8.26
N GLY A 149 -11.25 7.13 -8.85
CA GLY A 149 -12.39 6.83 -9.72
C GLY A 149 -12.00 6.50 -11.15
N SER A 150 -10.76 6.77 -11.55
CA SER A 150 -10.28 6.58 -12.93
C SER A 150 -9.23 5.48 -13.08
N TYR A 151 -8.81 4.82 -12.00
CA TYR A 151 -7.85 3.73 -12.12
C TYR A 151 -8.50 2.51 -12.77
N GLU A 152 -7.76 1.81 -13.62
CA GLU A 152 -8.15 0.53 -14.20
C GLU A 152 -6.99 -0.46 -13.97
N PRO A 153 -7.27 -1.72 -13.56
CA PRO A 153 -6.23 -2.73 -13.39
C PRO A 153 -5.31 -2.84 -14.62
N GLY A 154 -4.01 -2.96 -14.36
CA GLY A 154 -2.98 -3.00 -15.41
C GLY A 154 -2.58 -1.65 -16.01
N MET A 155 -3.16 -0.52 -15.56
CA MET A 155 -2.80 0.83 -16.04
C MET A 155 -1.30 1.17 -15.90
N PHE A 156 -0.57 0.49 -15.01
CA PHE A 156 0.86 0.72 -14.77
C PHE A 156 1.78 -0.38 -15.31
N ASP A 157 1.26 -1.41 -15.98
CA ASP A 157 2.07 -2.52 -16.50
C ASP A 157 3.11 -2.03 -17.52
N ALA A 158 2.74 -1.04 -18.34
CA ALA A 158 3.62 -0.40 -19.32
C ALA A 158 4.68 0.52 -18.70
N VAL A 159 4.48 0.98 -17.45
CA VAL A 159 5.46 1.83 -16.73
C VAL A 159 6.50 0.96 -16.01
N ALA A 160 6.13 -0.27 -15.67
CA ALA A 160 6.99 -1.26 -15.03
C ALA A 160 7.88 -2.05 -15.99
N SER A 161 7.65 -1.94 -17.31
CA SER A 161 8.43 -2.59 -18.39
C SER A 161 9.57 -1.72 -18.95
#